data_AF-A0A955A973-F1
#
_entry.id   AF-A0A955A973-F1
#
_cell.length_a   1.000
_cell.length_b   1.000
_cell.length_c   1.000
_cell.angle_alpha   90.00
_cell.angle_beta   90.00
_cell.angle_gamma   90.00
#
_symmetry.space_group_name_H-M   'P 1'
#
loop_
_entity.id
_entity.type
_entity.pdbx_description
1 polymer ?
#
loop_
_entity_poly.entity_id
_entity_poly.type
_entity_poly.pdbx_seq_one_letter_code
_entity_poly.pdbx_strand_id
1 'polypeptide(L)' 'MSLTSVLRTLAARFALQGQPVRLTMVAIFCVTTIGSAHGAEAQKPNVVFFLVDDLGYMDIGANNPETFYETPHVDR' A
#
# COMPACT_ATOMS: atom_id res chain seq x y z
N MET A 1 -4.38 -0.47 -30.36
CA MET A 1 -5.47 -1.47 -30.31
C MET A 1 -6.49 -0.97 -29.29
N SER A 2 -7.67 -0.52 -29.73
CA SER A 2 -8.59 0.22 -28.86
C SER A 2 -9.31 -0.70 -27.86
N LEU A 3 -9.47 -0.27 -26.60
CA LEU A 3 -10.21 -1.00 -25.56
C LEU A 3 -11.63 -1.43 -26.04
N THR A 4 -12.23 -0.61 -26.92
CA THR A 4 -13.53 -0.86 -27.54
C THR A 4 -13.53 -2.04 -28.52
N SER A 5 -12.41 -2.37 -29.19
CA SER A 5 -12.32 -3.54 -30.08
C SER A 5 -12.17 -4.84 -29.30
N VAL A 6 -11.50 -4.80 -28.14
CA VAL A 6 -11.35 -5.96 -27.24
C VAL A 6 -12.70 -6.32 -26.64
N LEU A 7 -13.44 -5.33 -26.12
CA LEU A 7 -14.77 -5.53 -25.53
C LEU A 7 -15.78 -6.07 -26.56
N ARG A 8 -15.78 -5.55 -27.80
CA ARG A 8 -16.65 -6.05 -28.88
C ARG A 8 -16.30 -7.48 -29.30
N THR A 9 -15.01 -7.81 -29.37
CA THR A 9 -14.57 -9.16 -29.76
C THR A 9 -14.86 -10.19 -28.66
N LEU A 10 -14.73 -9.80 -27.39
CA LEU A 10 -15.16 -10.61 -26.25
C LEU A 10 -16.67 -10.86 -26.29
N ALA A 11 -17.47 -9.81 -26.44
CA ALA A 11 -18.93 -9.90 -26.50
C ALA A 11 -19.42 -10.77 -27.67
N ALA A 12 -18.80 -10.65 -28.85
CA ALA A 12 -19.15 -11.45 -30.03
C ALA A 12 -18.78 -12.94 -29.87
N ARG A 13 -17.66 -13.25 -29.19
CA ARG A 13 -17.26 -14.63 -28.88
C ARG A 13 -18.12 -15.23 -27.76
N PHE A 14 -18.63 -14.40 -26.85
CA PHE A 14 -19.57 -14.78 -25.79
C PHE A 14 -20.96 -15.17 -26.33
N ALA A 15 -21.47 -14.45 -27.32
CA ALA A 15 -22.81 -14.69 -27.88
C ALA A 15 -22.90 -15.96 -28.76
N LEU A 16 -21.77 -16.47 -29.28
CA LEU A 16 -21.74 -17.56 -30.28
C LEU A 16 -21.28 -18.93 -29.75
N GLN A 17 -20.79 -19.04 -28.51
CA GLN A 17 -20.34 -20.31 -27.94
C GLN A 17 -21.04 -20.59 -26.61
N GLY A 18 -22.10 -21.39 -26.64
CA GLY A 18 -22.81 -21.90 -25.46
C GLY A 18 -21.98 -22.86 -24.59
N GLN A 19 -20.82 -22.41 -24.09
CA GLN A 19 -19.92 -23.18 -23.25
C GLN A 19 -19.99 -22.66 -21.80
N PRO A 20 -20.96 -23.12 -20.99
CA PRO A 20 -21.11 -22.68 -19.60
C PRO A 20 -19.84 -22.93 -18.79
N VAL A 21 -19.09 -23.98 -19.14
CA VAL A 21 -17.86 -24.42 -18.47
C VAL A 21 -16.76 -23.35 -18.45
N ARG A 22 -16.60 -22.57 -19.53
CA ARG A 22 -15.58 -21.49 -19.59
C ARG A 22 -15.97 -20.31 -18.70
N LEU A 23 -17.25 -19.96 -18.66
CA LEU A 23 -17.76 -18.91 -17.78
C LEU A 23 -17.64 -19.34 -16.32
N THR A 24 -17.94 -20.60 -16.00
CA THR A 24 -17.80 -21.16 -14.66
C THR A 24 -16.33 -21.18 -14.21
N MET A 25 -15.38 -21.55 -15.09
CA MET A 25 -13.95 -21.49 -14.76
C MET A 25 -13.45 -20.07 -14.51
N VAL A 26 -13.86 -19.09 -15.33
CA VAL A 26 -13.50 -17.68 -15.12
C VAL A 26 -14.11 -17.16 -13.82
N ALA A 27 -15.36 -17.50 -13.53
CA ALA A 27 -16.02 -17.11 -12.29
C ALA A 27 -15.32 -17.71 -11.05
N ILE A 28 -14.95 -19.00 -11.08
CA ILE A 28 -14.21 -19.65 -10.00
C ILE A 28 -12.82 -19.01 -9.81
N PHE A 29 -12.14 -18.69 -10.91
CA PHE A 29 -10.84 -18.01 -10.86
C PHE A 29 -10.97 -16.60 -10.25
N CYS A 30 -11.98 -15.82 -10.65
CA CYS A 30 -12.23 -14.51 -10.06
C CYS A 30 -12.56 -14.59 -8.57
N VAL A 31 -13.42 -15.52 -8.15
CA VAL A 31 -13.81 -15.69 -6.74
C VAL A 31 -12.62 -16.10 -5.87
N THR A 32 -11.73 -16.96 -6.37
CA THR A 32 -10.52 -17.37 -5.64
C THR A 32 -9.50 -16.24 -5.51
N THR A 33 -9.34 -15.38 -6.51
CA THR A 33 -8.41 -14.23 -6.43
C THR A 33 -8.86 -13.11 -5.48
N ILE A 34 -10.17 -12.95 -5.24
CA ILE A 34 -10.71 -11.90 -4.36
C ILE A 34 -10.59 -12.29 -2.87
N GLY A 35 -10.68 -13.60 -2.55
CA GLY A 35 -10.63 -14.09 -1.17
C GLY A 35 -9.26 -14.06 -0.50
N SER A 36 -8.18 -13.84 -1.25
CA SER A 36 -6.80 -13.87 -0.73
C SER A 36 -6.31 -12.52 -0.19
N ALA A 37 -7.13 -11.47 -0.20
CA ALA A 37 -6.78 -10.19 0.42
C ALA A 37 -6.94 -10.24 1.94
N HIS A 38 -6.18 -11.11 2.62
CA HIS A 38 -5.96 -10.97 4.05
C HIS A 38 -5.04 -9.77 4.26
N GLY A 39 -5.62 -8.65 4.72
CA GLY A 39 -4.83 -7.50 5.16
C GLY A 39 -3.88 -7.96 6.25
N ALA A 40 -2.58 -7.69 6.08
CA ALA A 40 -1.61 -7.97 7.12
C ALA A 40 -2.08 -7.30 8.42
N GLU A 41 -2.14 -8.06 9.52
CA GLU A 41 -2.44 -7.49 10.83
C GLU A 41 -1.38 -6.42 11.11
N ALA A 42 -1.81 -5.17 11.19
CA ALA A 42 -0.91 -4.07 11.47
C ALA A 42 -0.32 -4.30 12.87
N GLN A 43 0.96 -4.66 12.93
CA GLN A 43 1.63 -4.82 14.20
C GLN A 43 1.53 -3.50 14.98
N LYS A 44 1.20 -3.60 16.26
CA LYS A 44 1.17 -2.43 17.13
C LYS A 44 2.60 -1.86 17.21
N PRO A 45 2.81 -0.55 16.98
CA PRO A 45 4.13 0.04 17.12
C PRO A 45 4.57 -0.01 18.59
N ASN A 46 5.89 -0.17 18.81
CA ASN A 46 6.48 0.05 20.12
C ASN A 46 6.62 1.55 20.37
N VAL A 47 6.41 1.99 21.62
CA VAL A 47 6.58 3.40 22.01
C VAL A 47 7.84 3.53 22.86
N VAL A 48 8.78 4.35 22.41
CA VAL A 48 9.97 4.74 23.17
C VAL A 48 9.88 6.24 23.43
N PHE A 49 9.86 6.64 24.70
CA PHE A 49 9.74 8.04 25.11
C PHE A 49 11.06 8.50 25.73
N PHE A 50 11.65 9.54 25.16
CA PHE A 50 12.84 10.18 25.70
C PHE A 50 12.42 11.41 26.51
N LEU A 51 12.72 11.40 27.80
CA LEU A 51 12.60 12.56 28.67
C LEU A 51 14.00 13.14 28.87
N VAL A 52 14.17 14.40 28.50
CA VAL A 52 15.42 15.14 28.69
C VAL A 52 15.11 16.33 29.58
N ASP A 53 15.85 16.45 30.67
CA ASP A 53 15.71 17.55 31.62
C ASP A 53 16.42 18.80 31.09
N ASP A 54 15.81 19.97 31.33
CA ASP A 54 16.36 21.30 30.99
C ASP A 54 16.91 21.46 29.55
N LEU A 55 16.38 20.73 28.56
CA LEU A 55 16.77 20.90 27.16
C LEU A 55 16.06 22.13 26.54
N GLY A 56 16.83 23.15 26.19
CA GLY A 56 16.33 24.34 25.52
C GLY A 56 15.92 24.05 24.08
N TYR A 57 14.90 24.75 23.58
CA TYR A 57 14.39 24.55 22.22
C TYR A 57 15.47 24.79 21.15
N MET A 58 16.34 25.78 21.36
CA MET A 58 17.40 26.19 20.41
C MET A 58 18.70 25.39 20.57
N ASP A 59 18.73 24.39 21.46
CA ASP A 59 19.94 23.63 21.76
C ASP A 59 20.18 22.48 20.76
N ILE A 60 19.21 22.14 19.91
CA ILE A 60 19.35 21.05 18.91
C ILE A 60 19.42 21.60 17.49
N GLY A 61 20.21 20.94 16.64
CA GLY A 61 20.43 21.32 15.24
C GLY A 61 19.13 21.39 14.43
N ALA A 62 18.21 20.45 14.64
CA ALA A 62 16.91 20.40 13.99
C ALA A 62 16.05 21.68 14.20
N ASN A 63 16.21 22.36 15.34
CA ASN A 63 15.48 23.60 15.65
C ASN A 63 16.33 24.85 15.40
N ASN A 64 17.65 24.73 15.52
CA ASN A 64 18.61 25.82 15.30
C ASN A 64 19.88 25.28 14.63
N PRO A 65 20.01 25.38 13.30
CA PRO A 65 21.18 24.89 12.58
C PRO A 65 22.50 25.57 12.96
N GLU A 66 22.45 26.75 13.56
CA GLU A 66 23.62 27.51 14.05
C GLU A 66 23.88 27.30 15.55
N THR A 67 23.24 26.30 16.16
CA THR A 67 23.48 25.97 17.57
C THR A 67 24.92 25.52 17.82
N PHE A 68 25.39 25.72 19.05
CA PHE A 68 26.73 25.32 19.47
C PHE A 68 26.87 23.81 19.65
N TYR A 69 25.77 23.09 19.93
CA TYR A 69 25.80 21.67 20.25
C TYR A 69 25.64 20.78 19.02
N GLU A 70 26.49 19.76 18.91
CA GLU A 70 26.35 18.72 17.88
C GLU A 70 25.36 17.63 18.35
N THR A 71 24.23 17.49 17.63
CA THR A 71 23.15 16.55 17.99
C THR A 71 22.83 15.50 16.90
N PRO A 72 23.83 14.80 16.33
CA PRO A 72 23.67 14.02 15.09
C PRO A 72 22.66 12.87 15.16
N HIS A 73 22.38 12.32 16.35
CA HIS A 73 21.37 11.27 16.54
C HIS A 73 19.95 11.82 16.75
N VAL A 74 19.82 13.09 17.16
CA VAL A 74 18.52 13.77 17.28
C VAL A 74 18.12 14.39 15.95
N ASP A 75 19.11 14.83 15.16
CA ASP A 75 18.90 15.47 13.85
C ASP A 75 18.52 14.48 12.72
N ARG A 76 18.62 13.17 12.97
CA ARG A 76 18.42 12.09 11.99
C ARG A 76 17.17 11.27 12.30
#